data_AF-A0A535CI33-F1
#
_entry.id   AF-A0A535CI33-F1
#
_cell.length_a   1.000
_cell.length_b   1.000
_cell.length_c   1.000
_cell.angle_alpha   90.00
_cell.angle_beta   90.00
_cell.angle_gamma   90.00
#
_symmetry.space_group_name_H-M   'P 1'
#
loop_
_entity.id
_entity.type
_entity.pdbx_description
1 polymer ?
#
loop_
_entity_poly.entity_id
_entity_poly.type
_entity_poly.pdbx_seq_one_letter_code
_entity_poly.pdbx_strand_id
1 'polypeptide(L)'
;MTKTSWVEICVSDLEQSITWFEHVLGFRVVARDADEYVELSRGETSIQLATESAPYWAPERERLLPPGQRGSGVEIVLLVENIDTVYHQAQQARADIARELADYPWHMRQFWVRHPDGYLIRPAQKILSVNPATYPRQVAEAFQRDTPRITQELLAVKKTADSLAQQGDFLGAATIYETLVTEIFEQSHLYDDEEAEYDDYYEEEGYFYPEEEGLDELVRECIEA
;
A
#
# COMPACT_ATOMS: atom_id res chain seq x y z
N MET A 1 2.83 14.54 11.04
CA MET A 1 2.55 14.90 9.63
C MET A 1 2.66 13.65 8.78
N THR A 2 1.52 13.08 8.37
CA THR A 2 1.48 12.04 7.33
C THR A 2 1.88 12.70 6.01
N LYS A 3 3.06 12.35 5.49
CA LYS A 3 3.53 12.87 4.19
C LYS A 3 2.91 12.05 3.09
N THR A 4 2.06 12.67 2.28
CA THR A 4 1.53 12.05 1.06
C THR A 4 2.40 12.48 -0.11
N SER A 5 2.73 11.55 -1.00
CA SER A 5 3.42 11.84 -2.27
C SER A 5 2.51 11.46 -3.42
N TRP A 6 2.50 12.28 -4.46
CA TRP A 6 1.71 12.06 -5.67
C TRP A 6 2.59 12.23 -6.90
N VAL A 7 2.16 11.59 -7.99
CA VAL A 7 2.71 11.81 -9.32
C VAL A 7 1.66 12.53 -10.16
N GLU A 8 2.06 13.62 -10.80
CA GLU A 8 1.24 14.30 -11.80
C GLU A 8 1.80 14.00 -13.19
N ILE A 9 0.93 13.65 -14.13
CA ILE A 9 1.29 13.48 -15.54
C ILE A 9 0.50 14.45 -16.44
N CYS A 10 1.20 14.99 -17.44
CA CYS A 10 0.63 15.92 -18.39
C CYS A 10 0.02 15.17 -19.59
N VAL A 11 -1.28 15.26 -19.77
CA VAL A 11 -2.02 14.51 -20.80
C VAL A 11 -2.51 15.41 -21.93
N SER A 12 -2.66 14.84 -23.13
CA SER A 12 -3.13 15.59 -24.29
C SER A 12 -4.66 15.68 -24.38
N ASP A 13 -5.35 14.70 -23.81
CA ASP A 13 -6.80 14.63 -23.73
C ASP A 13 -7.19 14.10 -22.34
N LEU A 14 -7.79 14.97 -21.52
CA LEU A 14 -8.11 14.67 -20.13
C LEU A 14 -9.20 13.59 -20.01
N GLU A 15 -10.25 13.66 -20.84
CA GLU A 15 -11.38 12.72 -20.78
C GLU A 15 -10.98 11.33 -21.29
N GLN A 16 -10.15 11.27 -22.34
CA GLN A 16 -9.57 10.01 -22.81
C GLN A 16 -8.70 9.38 -21.71
N SER A 17 -7.92 10.19 -21.01
CA SER A 17 -7.03 9.72 -19.95
C SER A 17 -7.81 9.21 -18.74
N ILE A 18 -8.82 9.94 -18.29
CA ILE A 18 -9.73 9.51 -17.22
C ILE A 18 -10.35 8.16 -17.58
N THR A 19 -10.96 8.07 -18.76
CA THR A 19 -11.60 6.84 -19.24
C THR A 19 -10.62 5.67 -19.28
N TRP A 20 -9.37 5.92 -19.69
CA TRP A 20 -8.33 4.91 -19.70
C TRP A 20 -7.99 4.42 -18.28
N PHE A 21 -7.75 5.33 -17.33
CA PHE A 21 -7.41 4.95 -15.95
C PHE A 21 -8.57 4.22 -15.25
N GLU A 22 -9.82 4.63 -15.51
CA GLU A 22 -11.01 3.96 -14.96
C GLU A 22 -11.17 2.54 -15.53
N HIS A 23 -11.10 2.37 -16.86
CA HIS A 23 -11.36 1.08 -17.49
C HIS A 23 -10.18 0.10 -17.46
N VAL A 24 -8.94 0.59 -17.53
CA VAL A 24 -7.74 -0.25 -17.58
C VAL A 24 -7.24 -0.59 -16.19
N LEU A 25 -7.29 0.38 -15.27
CA LEU A 25 -6.65 0.26 -13.95
C LEU A 25 -7.63 0.39 -12.78
N GLY A 26 -8.92 0.63 -13.03
CA GLY A 26 -9.95 0.68 -11.99
C GLY A 26 -9.84 1.88 -11.06
N PHE A 27 -9.18 2.95 -11.50
CA PHE A 27 -9.17 4.23 -10.76
C PHE A 27 -10.54 4.90 -10.80
N ARG A 28 -10.73 5.92 -9.97
CA ARG A 28 -11.93 6.76 -9.95
C ARG A 28 -11.55 8.20 -9.74
N VAL A 29 -12.30 9.12 -10.33
CA VAL A 29 -12.17 10.56 -10.07
C VAL A 29 -12.54 10.87 -8.62
N VAL A 30 -11.65 11.53 -7.90
CA VAL A 30 -11.88 12.00 -6.51
C VAL A 30 -11.88 13.52 -6.39
N ALA A 31 -11.16 14.21 -7.27
CA ALA A 31 -11.21 15.67 -7.37
C ALA A 31 -11.06 16.09 -8.83
N ARG A 32 -11.66 17.24 -9.17
CA ARG A 32 -11.57 17.85 -10.49
C ARG A 32 -11.58 19.36 -10.33
N ASP A 33 -10.67 20.03 -11.02
CA ASP A 33 -10.67 21.50 -11.13
C ASP A 33 -10.77 21.89 -12.61
N ALA A 34 -11.89 22.53 -12.94
CA ALA A 34 -12.29 22.85 -14.30
C ALA A 34 -12.09 21.64 -15.26
N ASP A 35 -11.65 21.94 -16.49
CA ASP A 35 -11.20 20.95 -17.48
C ASP A 35 -9.66 20.90 -17.55
N GLU A 36 -8.97 21.36 -16.49
CA GLU A 36 -7.52 21.50 -16.48
C GLU A 36 -6.82 20.41 -15.68
N TYR A 37 -7.46 19.96 -14.59
CA TYR A 37 -6.86 19.06 -13.63
C TYR A 37 -7.86 18.04 -13.10
N VAL A 38 -7.41 16.80 -12.93
CA VAL A 38 -8.16 15.73 -12.26
C VAL A 38 -7.24 14.93 -11.37
N GLU A 39 -7.73 14.62 -10.17
CA GLU A 39 -7.15 13.61 -9.31
C GLU A 39 -7.95 12.31 -9.40
N LEU A 40 -7.23 11.22 -9.64
CA LEU A 40 -7.75 9.87 -9.69
C LEU A 40 -7.18 9.08 -8.52
N SER A 41 -8.00 8.25 -7.87
CA SER A 41 -7.51 7.34 -6.84
C SER A 41 -8.00 5.90 -7.01
N ARG A 42 -7.24 4.99 -6.41
CA ARG A 42 -7.61 3.60 -6.17
C ARG A 42 -7.00 3.14 -4.85
N GLY A 43 -7.85 2.94 -3.84
CA GLY A 43 -7.37 2.69 -2.47
C GLY A 43 -6.53 3.87 -1.99
N GLU A 44 -5.31 3.58 -1.54
CA GLU A 44 -4.34 4.58 -1.06
C GLU A 44 -3.46 5.17 -2.17
N THR A 45 -3.61 4.71 -3.42
CA THR A 45 -2.81 5.20 -4.55
C THR A 45 -3.57 6.30 -5.28
N SER A 46 -2.95 7.48 -5.39
CA SER A 46 -3.46 8.59 -6.19
C SER A 46 -2.53 8.92 -7.36
N ILE A 47 -3.14 9.31 -8.48
CA ILE A 47 -2.46 9.89 -9.65
C ILE A 47 -3.17 11.16 -10.07
N GLN A 48 -2.40 12.18 -10.44
CA GLN A 48 -2.91 13.46 -10.89
C GLN A 48 -2.71 13.59 -12.39
N LEU A 49 -3.73 14.11 -13.07
CA LEU A 49 -3.72 14.38 -14.50
C LEU A 49 -3.89 15.87 -14.71
N ALA A 50 -3.04 16.44 -15.54
CA ALA A 50 -3.15 17.83 -15.96
C ALA A 50 -3.18 17.89 -17.48
N THR A 51 -4.08 18.66 -18.06
CA THR A 51 -4.05 18.91 -19.52
C THR A 51 -2.81 19.72 -19.89
N GLU A 52 -2.25 19.46 -21.07
CA GLU A 52 -1.16 20.29 -21.60
C GLU A 52 -1.54 21.76 -21.76
N SER A 53 -2.82 22.10 -21.89
CA SER A 53 -3.28 23.48 -21.95
C SER A 53 -3.31 24.20 -20.60
N ALA A 54 -3.08 23.50 -19.48
CA ALA A 54 -3.09 24.08 -18.15
C ALA A 54 -2.05 25.20 -18.05
N PRO A 55 -2.38 26.38 -17.49
CA PRO A 55 -1.47 27.52 -17.47
C PRO A 55 -0.14 27.23 -16.77
N TYR A 56 -0.16 26.43 -15.70
CA TYR A 56 1.02 26.10 -14.91
C TYR A 56 1.98 25.12 -15.60
N TRP A 57 1.50 24.36 -16.61
CA TRP A 57 2.34 23.52 -17.47
C TRP A 57 3.00 24.28 -18.63
N ALA A 58 2.67 25.57 -18.82
CA ALA A 58 3.19 26.35 -19.93
C ALA A 58 4.73 26.35 -20.07
N PRO A 59 5.54 26.42 -18.99
CA PRO A 59 7.00 26.39 -19.11
C PRO A 59 7.56 25.06 -19.65
N GLU A 60 6.88 23.94 -19.38
CA GLU A 60 7.34 22.60 -19.79
C GLU A 60 6.69 22.13 -21.10
N ARG A 61 5.61 22.79 -21.55
CA ARG A 61 4.85 22.41 -22.75
C ARG A 61 5.71 22.22 -24.00
N GLU A 62 6.68 23.10 -24.24
CA GLU A 62 7.58 23.03 -25.40
C GLU A 62 8.56 21.84 -25.34
N ARG A 63 8.75 21.26 -24.16
CA ARG A 63 9.60 20.08 -23.93
C ARG A 63 8.82 18.77 -23.96
N LEU A 64 7.49 18.83 -23.94
CA LEU A 64 6.66 17.64 -24.04
C LEU A 64 6.86 16.98 -25.40
N LEU A 65 7.11 15.68 -25.37
CA LEU A 65 7.06 14.87 -26.58
C LEU A 65 5.62 14.78 -27.09
N PRO A 66 5.43 14.54 -28.41
CA PRO A 66 4.11 14.31 -28.96
C PRO A 66 3.35 13.20 -28.22
N PRO A 67 2.00 13.26 -28.19
CA PRO A 67 1.16 12.16 -27.71
C PRO A 67 1.60 10.82 -28.33
N GLY A 68 1.65 9.78 -27.49
CA GLY A 68 2.17 8.45 -27.82
C GLY A 68 3.67 8.26 -27.55
N GLN A 69 4.41 9.34 -27.27
CA GLN A 69 5.86 9.30 -27.00
C GLN A 69 6.24 9.92 -25.64
N ARG A 70 5.27 10.34 -24.82
CA ARG A 70 5.54 10.93 -23.51
C ARG A 70 6.04 9.90 -22.51
N GLY A 71 6.71 10.38 -21.46
CA GLY A 71 7.21 9.53 -20.38
C GLY A 71 8.39 8.63 -20.75
N SER A 72 9.07 8.88 -21.87
CA SER A 72 10.27 8.12 -22.26
C SER A 72 11.33 8.19 -21.16
N GLY A 73 11.78 7.02 -20.69
CA GLY A 73 12.75 6.89 -19.59
C GLY A 73 12.13 6.86 -18.18
N VAL A 74 10.80 6.96 -18.06
CA VAL A 74 10.07 6.89 -16.79
C VAL A 74 9.11 5.70 -16.81
N GLU A 75 9.05 4.96 -15.71
CA GLU A 75 7.98 4.00 -15.43
C GLU A 75 7.28 4.39 -14.12
N ILE A 76 5.95 4.34 -14.11
CA ILE A 76 5.14 4.63 -12.92
C ILE A 76 4.67 3.30 -12.35
N VAL A 77 5.18 2.95 -11.18
CA VAL A 77 4.85 1.68 -10.52
C VAL A 77 3.66 1.90 -9.59
N LEU A 78 2.62 1.10 -9.78
CA LEU A 78 1.41 1.16 -8.96
C LEU A 78 1.24 -0.18 -8.25
N LEU A 79 1.30 -0.17 -6.92
CA LEU A 79 1.02 -1.38 -6.15
C LEU A 79 -0.48 -1.65 -6.15
N VAL A 80 -0.85 -2.89 -6.45
CA VAL A 80 -2.25 -3.34 -6.50
C VAL A 80 -2.43 -4.62 -5.70
N GLU A 81 -3.59 -4.78 -5.09
CA GLU A 81 -3.91 -5.96 -4.26
C GLU A 81 -4.15 -7.22 -5.09
N ASN A 82 -4.81 -7.08 -6.26
CA ASN A 82 -5.17 -8.20 -7.13
C ASN A 82 -4.82 -7.87 -8.58
N ILE A 83 -3.59 -8.17 -8.97
CA ILE A 83 -3.06 -7.83 -10.28
C ILE A 83 -3.71 -8.62 -11.42
N ASP A 84 -4.15 -9.85 -11.19
CA ASP A 84 -4.83 -10.66 -12.22
C ASP A 84 -6.15 -10.00 -12.65
N THR A 85 -6.89 -9.39 -11.70
CA THR A 85 -8.10 -8.62 -12.01
C THR A 85 -7.78 -7.39 -12.85
N VAL A 86 -6.71 -6.66 -12.51
CA VAL A 86 -6.27 -5.47 -13.25
C VAL A 86 -5.80 -5.83 -14.65
N TYR A 87 -5.07 -6.93 -14.78
CA TYR A 87 -4.60 -7.42 -16.07
C TYR A 87 -5.78 -7.85 -16.97
N HIS A 88 -6.79 -8.52 -16.41
CA HIS A 88 -8.02 -8.85 -17.15
C HIS A 88 -8.78 -7.58 -17.59
N GLN A 89 -8.89 -6.57 -16.73
CA GLN A 89 -9.48 -5.27 -17.08
C GLN A 89 -8.74 -4.61 -18.25
N ALA A 90 -7.40 -4.58 -18.20
CA ALA A 90 -6.57 -4.05 -19.27
C ALA A 90 -6.78 -4.80 -20.60
N GLN A 91 -6.89 -6.13 -20.56
CA GLN A 91 -7.20 -6.94 -21.74
C GLN A 91 -8.59 -6.65 -22.30
N GLN A 92 -9.62 -6.54 -21.44
CA GLN A 92 -10.99 -6.22 -21.84
C GLN A 92 -11.10 -4.83 -22.48
N ALA A 93 -10.37 -3.86 -21.93
CA ALA A 93 -10.24 -2.52 -22.47
C ALA A 93 -9.41 -2.45 -23.76
N ARG A 94 -8.79 -3.56 -24.18
CA ARG A 94 -7.85 -3.64 -25.32
C ARG A 94 -6.71 -2.64 -25.21
N ALA A 95 -6.21 -2.45 -23.99
CA ALA A 95 -5.09 -1.58 -23.73
C ALA A 95 -3.80 -2.10 -24.41
N ASP A 96 -2.85 -1.19 -24.63
CA ASP A 96 -1.53 -1.55 -25.16
C ASP A 96 -0.67 -2.18 -24.05
N ILE A 97 -0.73 -3.51 -23.94
CA ILE A 97 0.08 -4.29 -23.01
C ILE A 97 1.49 -4.42 -23.60
N ALA A 98 2.41 -3.59 -23.11
CA ALA A 98 3.80 -3.56 -23.56
C ALA A 98 4.60 -4.79 -23.10
N ARG A 99 4.25 -5.36 -21.95
CA ARG A 99 4.83 -6.61 -21.43
C ARG A 99 3.76 -7.37 -20.66
N GLU A 100 3.67 -8.67 -20.93
CA GLU A 100 2.66 -9.55 -20.32
C GLU A 100 2.89 -9.77 -18.83
N LEU A 101 1.81 -10.16 -18.15
CA LEU A 101 1.82 -10.51 -16.73
C LEU A 101 2.73 -11.70 -16.45
N ALA A 102 3.71 -11.50 -15.58
CA ALA A 102 4.64 -12.54 -15.17
C ALA A 102 5.09 -12.35 -13.72
N ASP A 103 5.59 -13.45 -13.15
CA ASP A 103 6.27 -13.46 -11.86
C ASP A 103 7.76 -13.18 -12.06
N TYR A 104 8.32 -12.34 -11.20
CA TYR A 104 9.72 -11.95 -11.25
C TYR A 104 10.47 -12.37 -9.98
N PRO A 105 11.79 -12.65 -10.08
CA PRO A 105 12.59 -13.19 -8.98
C PRO A 105 12.69 -12.33 -7.71
N TRP A 106 12.29 -11.06 -7.77
CA TRP A 106 12.25 -10.12 -6.65
C TRP A 106 10.86 -10.05 -5.99
N HIS A 107 10.16 -11.19 -5.91
CA HIS A 107 8.85 -11.32 -5.27
C HIS A 107 7.80 -10.34 -5.78
N MET A 108 7.76 -10.11 -7.09
CA MET A 108 6.77 -9.25 -7.73
C MET A 108 6.11 -9.96 -8.90
N ARG A 109 4.78 -9.92 -8.94
CA ARG A 109 3.98 -10.21 -10.11
C ARG A 109 3.61 -8.88 -10.75
N GLN A 110 3.92 -8.69 -12.02
CA GLN A 110 3.77 -7.37 -12.66
C GLN A 110 3.62 -7.48 -14.17
N PHE A 111 3.00 -6.46 -14.76
CA PHE A 111 2.90 -6.28 -16.22
C PHE A 111 3.09 -4.80 -16.56
N TRP A 112 3.28 -4.47 -17.84
CA TRP A 112 3.43 -3.09 -18.28
C TRP A 112 2.37 -2.76 -19.31
N VAL A 113 1.75 -1.61 -19.15
CA VAL A 113 0.70 -1.12 -20.04
C VAL A 113 0.97 0.35 -20.38
N ARG A 114 0.77 0.72 -21.66
CA ARG A 114 0.96 2.09 -22.12
C ARG A 114 -0.34 2.87 -22.08
N HIS A 115 -0.27 4.05 -21.49
CA HIS A 115 -1.26 5.10 -21.64
C HIS A 115 -1.24 5.63 -23.10
N PRO A 116 -2.36 6.14 -23.66
CA PRO A 116 -2.40 6.68 -25.02
C PRO A 116 -1.36 7.77 -25.31
N ASP A 117 -1.01 8.58 -24.32
CA ASP A 117 0.06 9.58 -24.44
C ASP A 117 1.49 9.00 -24.42
N GLY A 118 1.67 7.71 -24.15
CA GLY A 118 2.95 7.01 -24.17
C GLY A 118 3.52 6.64 -22.80
N TYR A 119 2.96 7.19 -21.71
CA TYR A 119 3.38 6.90 -20.34
C TYR A 119 3.33 5.40 -20.05
N LEU A 120 4.41 4.87 -19.50
CA LEU A 120 4.52 3.47 -19.16
C LEU A 120 4.10 3.23 -17.71
N ILE A 121 2.97 2.56 -17.53
CA ILE A 121 2.42 2.23 -16.22
C ILE A 121 2.72 0.77 -15.90
N ARG A 122 3.19 0.50 -14.69
CA ARG A 122 3.54 -0.83 -14.20
C ARG A 122 2.72 -1.18 -12.96
N PRO A 123 1.52 -1.76 -13.13
CA PRO A 123 0.83 -2.42 -12.02
C PRO A 123 1.71 -3.57 -11.51
N ALA A 124 1.88 -3.64 -10.19
CA ALA A 124 2.69 -4.64 -9.53
C ALA A 124 2.01 -5.11 -8.25
N GLN A 125 2.15 -6.39 -7.95
CA GLN A 125 1.71 -7.00 -6.71
C GLN A 125 2.87 -7.77 -6.09
N LYS A 126 3.09 -7.57 -4.79
CA LYS A 126 4.06 -8.35 -4.02
C LYS A 126 3.59 -9.81 -3.98
N ILE A 127 4.46 -10.74 -4.34
CA ILE A 127 4.24 -12.17 -4.15
C ILE A 127 4.71 -12.52 -2.75
N LEU A 128 3.75 -12.66 -1.84
CA LEU A 128 4.03 -13.11 -0.49
C LEU A 128 4.00 -14.65 -0.48
N SER A 129 5.01 -15.25 0.13
CA SER A 129 5.05 -16.70 0.43
C SER A 129 4.07 -17.09 1.54
N VAL A 130 3.58 -16.10 2.27
CA VAL A 130 2.65 -16.23 3.37
C VAL A 130 1.33 -15.55 3.04
N ASN A 131 0.24 -16.03 3.63
CA ASN A 131 -1.06 -15.39 3.45
C ASN A 131 -1.21 -14.26 4.49
N PRO A 132 -1.15 -12.98 4.09
CA PRO A 132 -1.17 -11.86 5.02
C PRO A 132 -2.49 -11.77 5.80
N ALA A 133 -3.60 -12.34 5.31
CA ALA A 133 -4.85 -12.35 6.05
C ALA A 133 -4.88 -13.36 7.22
N THR A 134 -3.89 -14.26 7.30
CA THR A 134 -3.85 -15.29 8.36
C THR A 134 -3.39 -14.72 9.70
N TYR A 135 -2.39 -13.83 9.67
CA TYR A 135 -1.74 -13.35 10.89
C TYR A 135 -2.57 -12.32 11.66
N PRO A 136 -3.22 -11.31 11.04
CA PRO A 136 -4.13 -10.41 11.75
C PRO A 136 -5.18 -11.16 12.55
N ARG A 137 -5.77 -12.21 11.92
CA ARG A 137 -6.73 -13.07 12.58
C ARG A 137 -6.12 -13.85 13.75
N GLN A 138 -4.93 -14.42 13.59
CA GLN A 138 -4.26 -15.14 14.68
C GLN A 138 -3.90 -14.22 15.86
N VAL A 139 -3.46 -12.99 15.57
CA VAL A 139 -3.16 -11.99 16.59
C VAL A 139 -4.45 -11.59 17.30
N ALA A 140 -5.51 -11.23 16.56
CA ALA A 140 -6.80 -10.89 17.14
C ALA A 140 -7.45 -12.03 17.95
N GLU A 141 -7.30 -13.28 17.51
CA GLU A 141 -7.76 -14.44 18.28
C GLU A 141 -6.99 -14.61 19.61
N ALA A 142 -5.72 -14.20 19.67
CA ALA A 142 -4.93 -14.23 20.89
C ALA A 142 -5.45 -13.21 21.93
N PHE A 143 -5.79 -11.99 21.49
CA PHE A 143 -6.38 -10.95 22.35
C PHE A 143 -7.80 -11.29 22.85
N GLN A 144 -8.53 -12.18 22.16
CA GLN A 144 -9.90 -12.54 22.54
C GLN A 144 -10.02 -13.64 23.60
N ARG A 145 -8.92 -14.31 23.97
CA ARG A 145 -8.95 -15.46 24.89
C ARG A 145 -8.57 -15.04 26.31
N ASP A 146 -9.47 -15.29 27.26
CA ASP A 146 -9.28 -15.02 28.70
C ASP A 146 -8.05 -15.73 29.33
N THR A 147 -7.48 -16.76 28.69
CA THR A 147 -6.16 -17.37 28.98
C THR A 147 -5.95 -18.58 28.04
N PRO A 148 -4.72 -18.85 27.54
CA PRO A 148 -3.40 -18.55 28.11
C PRO A 148 -2.74 -17.26 27.55
N ARG A 149 -1.68 -16.81 28.24
CA ARG A 149 -0.91 -15.56 28.00
C ARG A 149 -0.76 -15.21 26.52
N ILE A 150 -1.26 -14.03 26.12
CA ILE A 150 -1.27 -13.51 24.74
C ILE A 150 0.15 -13.59 24.14
N THR A 151 1.17 -13.19 24.91
CA THR A 151 2.59 -13.25 24.51
C THR A 151 3.05 -14.64 24.06
N GLN A 152 2.56 -15.72 24.68
CA GLN A 152 2.94 -17.09 24.30
C GLN A 152 2.36 -17.49 22.94
N GLU A 153 1.12 -17.08 22.65
CA GLU A 153 0.50 -17.33 21.35
C GLU A 153 1.21 -16.51 20.26
N LEU A 154 1.53 -15.25 20.54
CA LEU A 154 2.24 -14.37 19.60
C LEU A 154 3.70 -14.79 19.36
N LEU A 155 4.38 -15.41 20.33
CA LEU A 155 5.71 -15.99 20.14
C LEU A 155 5.72 -17.09 19.06
N ALA A 156 4.64 -17.85 18.90
CA ALA A 156 4.53 -18.85 17.84
C ALA A 156 4.45 -18.20 16.45
N VAL A 157 3.74 -17.06 16.36
CA VAL A 157 3.66 -16.25 15.13
C VAL A 157 5.04 -15.64 14.82
N LYS A 158 5.72 -15.06 15.82
CA LYS A 158 7.09 -14.54 15.68
C LYS A 158 8.07 -15.61 15.22
N LYS A 159 8.01 -16.82 15.79
CA LYS A 159 8.88 -17.94 15.37
C LYS A 159 8.68 -18.33 13.90
N THR A 160 7.48 -18.13 13.37
CA THR A 160 7.20 -18.34 11.94
C THR A 160 7.95 -17.29 11.10
N ALA A 161 7.91 -16.02 11.51
CA ALA A 161 8.70 -14.95 10.88
C ALA A 161 10.21 -15.21 10.96
N ASP A 162 10.72 -15.57 12.14
CA ASP A 162 12.15 -15.89 12.36
C ASP A 162 12.61 -17.02 11.43
N SER A 163 11.77 -18.06 11.25
CA SER A 163 12.08 -19.18 10.35
C SER A 163 12.11 -18.75 8.88
N LEU A 164 11.25 -17.84 8.45
CA LEU A 164 11.26 -17.32 7.07
C LEU A 164 12.51 -16.47 6.82
N ALA A 165 12.88 -15.60 7.77
CA ALA A 165 14.10 -14.81 7.69
C ALA A 165 15.35 -15.70 7.58
N GLN A 166 15.42 -16.78 8.38
CA GLN A 166 16.51 -17.77 8.30
C GLN A 166 16.56 -18.52 6.96
N GLN A 167 15.42 -18.69 6.30
CA GLN A 167 15.31 -19.31 4.99
C GLN A 167 15.59 -18.32 3.83
N GLY A 168 15.83 -17.05 4.14
CA GLY A 168 16.09 -15.98 3.18
C GLY A 168 14.82 -15.33 2.61
N ASP A 169 13.65 -15.64 3.15
CA ASP A 169 12.37 -15.06 2.76
C ASP A 169 12.06 -13.82 3.62
N PHE A 170 12.84 -12.77 3.37
CA PHE A 170 12.75 -11.53 4.14
C PHE A 170 11.43 -10.79 3.93
N LEU A 171 10.81 -10.91 2.75
CA LEU A 171 9.54 -10.25 2.50
C LEU A 171 8.41 -10.92 3.30
N GLY A 172 8.36 -12.26 3.31
CA GLY A 172 7.41 -12.99 4.15
C GLY A 172 7.63 -12.73 5.64
N ALA A 173 8.89 -12.72 6.10
CA ALA A 173 9.22 -12.41 7.48
C ALA A 173 8.79 -10.99 7.89
N ALA A 174 9.16 -9.97 7.10
CA ALA A 174 8.82 -8.57 7.36
C ALA A 174 7.31 -8.34 7.43
N THR A 175 6.52 -8.99 6.55
CA THR A 175 5.06 -8.91 6.60
C THR A 175 4.49 -9.43 7.92
N ILE A 176 5.04 -10.52 8.47
CA ILE A 176 4.58 -11.07 9.76
C ILE A 176 5.01 -10.16 10.92
N TYR A 177 6.25 -9.67 10.92
CA TYR A 177 6.71 -8.74 11.96
C TYR A 177 5.90 -7.44 11.96
N GLU A 178 5.68 -6.83 10.79
CA GLU A 178 4.85 -5.63 10.64
C GLU A 178 3.43 -5.87 11.16
N THR A 179 2.82 -7.00 10.78
CA THR A 179 1.49 -7.37 11.29
C THR A 179 1.47 -7.51 12.81
N LEU A 180 2.45 -8.20 13.40
CA LEU A 180 2.55 -8.36 14.85
C LEU A 180 2.62 -7.01 15.54
N VAL A 181 3.48 -6.12 15.06
CA VAL A 181 3.64 -4.78 15.62
C VAL A 181 2.32 -4.01 15.50
N THR A 182 1.80 -3.82 14.28
CA THR A 182 0.60 -3.00 14.06
C THR A 182 -0.61 -3.51 14.84
N GLU A 183 -0.88 -4.81 14.83
CA GLU A 183 -2.05 -5.38 15.51
C GLU A 183 -1.91 -5.33 17.04
N ILE A 184 -0.70 -5.50 17.60
CA ILE A 184 -0.48 -5.32 19.04
C ILE A 184 -0.69 -3.85 19.41
N PHE A 185 -0.14 -2.91 18.63
CA PHE A 185 -0.35 -1.48 18.85
C PHE A 185 -1.83 -1.08 18.84
N GLU A 186 -2.65 -1.73 17.99
CA GLU A 186 -4.08 -1.43 17.89
C GLU A 186 -4.94 -2.09 18.98
N GLN A 187 -4.49 -3.18 19.60
CA GLN A 187 -5.32 -4.01 20.48
C GLN A 187 -4.85 -4.06 21.94
N SER A 188 -3.59 -3.68 22.23
CA SER A 188 -3.00 -3.76 23.56
C SER A 188 -3.18 -2.47 24.35
N HIS A 189 -3.52 -2.62 25.62
CA HIS A 189 -3.64 -1.51 26.57
C HIS A 189 -2.28 -0.85 26.87
N LEU A 190 -1.15 -1.47 26.46
CA LEU A 190 0.18 -0.88 26.55
C LEU A 190 0.34 0.41 25.73
N TYR A 191 -0.48 0.58 24.69
CA TYR A 191 -0.35 1.67 23.72
C TYR A 191 -1.63 2.52 23.59
N ASP A 192 -2.61 2.31 24.47
CA ASP A 192 -3.75 3.22 24.58
C ASP A 192 -3.24 4.61 25.00
N ASP A 193 -3.37 5.59 24.10
CA ASP A 193 -3.16 7.00 24.43
C ASP A 193 -4.28 7.41 25.39
N GLU A 194 -3.98 7.44 26.70
CA GLU A 194 -4.75 8.23 27.64
C GLU A 194 -4.70 9.71 27.18
N GLU A 195 -5.62 10.14 26.32
CA GLU A 195 -6.11 11.53 26.36
C GLU A 195 -6.83 11.71 27.72
N ALA A 196 -6.04 11.73 28.79
CA ALA A 196 -6.50 12.08 30.12
C ALA A 196 -6.91 13.55 30.09
N GLU A 197 -8.22 13.77 29.96
CA GLU A 197 -8.87 15.00 30.36
C GLU A 197 -8.49 15.22 31.84
N TYR A 198 -7.55 16.14 32.07
CA TYR A 198 -7.06 16.48 33.41
C TYR A 198 -8.23 16.93 34.29
N ASP A 199 -8.71 16.05 35.16
CA ASP A 199 -9.38 16.44 36.39
C ASP A 199 -8.65 15.84 37.59
N ASP A 200 -8.31 16.77 38.48
CA ASP A 200 -7.41 16.63 39.62
C ASP A 200 -7.94 15.60 40.65
N TYR A 201 -7.00 14.92 41.31
CA TYR A 201 -7.15 13.98 42.43
C TYR A 201 -7.64 12.54 42.14
N TYR A 202 -6.76 11.66 41.70
CA TYR A 202 -6.45 10.34 42.31
C TYR A 202 -5.10 9.85 41.72
N GLU A 203 -4.19 9.31 42.54
CA GLU A 203 -3.04 8.55 42.01
C GLU A 203 -3.61 7.30 41.33
N GLU A 204 -3.69 7.30 39.99
CA GLU A 204 -4.06 6.10 39.23
C GLU A 204 -2.95 5.07 39.34
N GLU A 205 -3.19 4.02 40.13
CA GLU A 205 -2.51 2.74 39.96
C GLU A 205 -2.83 2.27 38.53
N GLY A 206 -1.90 2.48 37.59
CA GLY A 206 -2.05 2.01 36.21
C GLY A 206 -2.50 0.55 36.19
N TYR A 207 -3.60 0.27 35.50
CA TYR A 207 -4.16 -1.08 35.43
C TYR A 207 -3.10 -2.04 34.91
N PHE A 208 -2.70 -3.00 35.76
CA PHE A 208 -1.77 -4.05 35.39
C PHE A 208 -2.54 -5.16 34.67
N TYR A 209 -2.22 -5.40 33.40
CA TYR A 209 -2.79 -6.46 32.56
C TYR A 209 -1.82 -7.66 32.50
N PRO A 210 -1.90 -8.62 33.44
CA PRO A 210 -0.97 -9.76 33.51
C PRO A 210 -0.99 -10.67 32.26
N GLU A 211 -2.06 -10.64 31.48
CA GLU A 211 -2.22 -11.32 30.20
C GLU A 211 -1.35 -10.74 29.08
N GLU A 212 -0.99 -9.46 29.17
CA GLU A 212 -0.14 -8.70 28.22
C GLU A 212 1.34 -8.65 28.66
N GLU A 213 1.70 -9.33 29.76
CA GLU A 213 3.07 -9.37 30.27
C GLU A 213 4.07 -9.84 29.19
N GLY A 214 5.05 -8.98 28.86
CA GLY A 214 6.12 -9.25 27.90
C GLY A 214 5.81 -8.91 26.44
N LEU A 215 4.64 -8.32 26.14
CA LEU A 215 4.34 -7.83 24.79
C LEU A 215 5.27 -6.68 24.36
N ASP A 216 5.72 -5.83 25.29
CA ASP A 216 6.67 -4.73 25.03
C ASP A 216 8.03 -5.25 24.52
N GLU A 217 8.55 -6.32 25.12
CA GLU A 217 9.77 -6.98 24.68
C GLU A 217 9.58 -7.65 23.32
N LEU A 218 8.45 -8.35 23.12
CA LEU A 218 8.13 -8.98 21.84
C LEU A 218 8.03 -7.95 20.70
N VAL A 219 7.37 -6.82 20.94
CA VAL A 219 7.27 -5.72 19.96
C VAL A 219 8.66 -5.17 19.64
N ARG A 220 9.49 -4.91 20.66
CA ARG A 220 10.87 -4.44 20.46
C ARG A 220 11.68 -5.41 19.60
N GLU A 221 11.62 -6.70 19.89
CA GLU A 221 12.32 -7.72 19.09
C GLU A 221 11.81 -7.77 17.64
N CYS A 222 10.51 -7.57 17.40
CA CYS A 222 9.97 -7.54 16.04
C CYS A 222 10.41 -6.29 15.25
N ILE A 223 10.62 -5.15 15.92
CA ILE A 223 11.12 -3.91 15.31
C ILE A 223 12.62 -4.01 14.98
N GLU A 224 13.39 -4.74 15.80
CA GLU A 224 14.85 -4.88 15.65
C GLU A 224 15.28 -5.98 14.65
N ALA A 225 14.37 -6.89 14.29
CA ALA A 225 14.62 -8.05 13.42
C ALA A 225 14.67 -7.70 11.91
#